data_AF-A0A493STV1-F1
#
_entry.id   AF-A0A493STV1-F1
#
_cell.length_a   1.000
_cell.length_b   1.000
_cell.length_c   1.000
_cell.angle_alpha   90.00
_cell.angle_beta   90.00
_cell.angle_gamma   90.00
#
_symmetry.space_group_name_H-M   'P 1'
#
loop_
_entity.id
_entity.type
_entity.pdbx_description
1 polymer ?
#
loop_
_entity_poly.entity_id
_entity_poly.type
_entity_poly.pdbx_seq_one_letter_code
_entity_poly.pdbx_strand_id
1 'polypeptide(L)'
;MFSLTPYVLNVTATNALGTASSLLPFLLENIIKPDPPEDLRVSPVPGEPKKLLLEWSPPGSWPFPEYFPLKYRIRYVRDEDSVTRTIGPYEQTSYTLTGLRPGALHHIQVAAKDFTDYGEFSAWSLPASGTPWTEP
;
A
#
# COMPACT_ATOMS: atom_id res chain seq x y z
N MET A 1 8.87 -19.26 0.53
CA MET A 1 10.05 -18.83 1.31
C MET A 1 11.15 -18.50 0.33
N PHE A 2 11.71 -17.29 0.36
CA PHE A 2 12.83 -16.91 -0.51
C PHE A 2 14.14 -17.54 -0.02
N SER A 3 15.13 -17.67 -0.90
CA SER A 3 16.45 -18.21 -0.55
C SER A 3 17.23 -17.21 0.30
N LEU A 4 17.91 -17.70 1.35
CA LEU A 4 18.84 -16.93 2.18
C LEU A 4 20.23 -16.77 1.52
N THR A 5 20.42 -17.27 0.31
CA THR A 5 21.68 -17.09 -0.43
C THR A 5 21.74 -15.69 -1.04
N PRO A 6 22.76 -14.87 -0.73
CA PRO A 6 22.89 -13.54 -1.31
C PRO A 6 23.22 -13.62 -2.80
N TYR A 7 22.58 -12.74 -3.58
CA TYR A 7 22.97 -12.46 -4.95
C TYR A 7 24.14 -11.46 -4.95
N VAL A 8 24.98 -11.51 -5.98
CA VAL A 8 26.05 -10.53 -6.18
C VAL A 8 25.85 -9.86 -7.53
N LEU A 9 25.55 -8.56 -7.50
CA LEU A 9 25.41 -7.73 -8.69
C LEU A 9 26.77 -7.12 -9.05
N ASN A 10 27.22 -7.32 -10.29
CA ASN A 10 28.39 -6.61 -10.83
C ASN A 10 27.93 -5.40 -11.65
N VAL A 11 28.29 -4.21 -11.21
CA VAL A 11 27.99 -2.95 -11.90
C VAL A 11 29.29 -2.42 -12.51
N THR A 12 29.32 -2.27 -13.83
CA THR A 12 30.48 -1.75 -14.56
C THR A 12 30.10 -0.49 -15.33
N ALA A 13 30.81 0.61 -15.06
CA ALA A 13 30.65 1.90 -15.73
C ALA A 13 31.83 2.16 -16.66
N THR A 14 31.54 2.56 -17.91
CA THR A 14 32.55 2.78 -18.96
C THR A 14 32.42 4.19 -19.54
N ASN A 15 33.53 4.88 -19.73
CA ASN A 15 33.61 6.14 -20.47
C ASN A 15 34.85 6.16 -21.38
N ALA A 16 35.07 7.24 -22.13
CA ALA A 16 36.19 7.36 -23.05
C ALA A 16 37.59 7.27 -22.37
N LEU A 17 37.65 7.46 -21.05
CA LEU A 17 38.88 7.44 -20.26
C LEU A 17 39.13 6.08 -19.56
N GLY A 18 38.15 5.16 -19.56
CA GLY A 18 38.32 3.84 -18.97
C GLY A 18 37.05 3.21 -18.42
N THR A 19 37.25 2.22 -17.56
CA THR A 19 36.20 1.38 -16.97
C THR A 19 36.40 1.25 -15.46
N ALA A 20 35.30 1.26 -14.70
CA ALA A 20 35.29 0.97 -13.28
C ALA A 20 34.17 -0.02 -12.94
N SER A 21 34.44 -1.00 -12.08
CA SER A 21 33.47 -2.02 -11.67
C SER A 21 33.30 -2.06 -10.15
N SER A 22 32.11 -2.42 -9.69
CA SER A 22 31.77 -2.62 -8.27
C SER A 22 30.91 -3.88 -8.11
N LEU A 23 31.14 -4.62 -7.03
CA LEU A 23 30.34 -5.79 -6.66
C LEU A 23 29.45 -5.44 -5.47
N LEU A 24 28.13 -5.64 -5.64
CA LEU A 24 27.13 -5.34 -4.64
C LEU A 24 26.38 -6.63 -4.24
N PRO A 25 26.70 -7.24 -3.09
CA PRO A 25 25.92 -8.35 -2.56
C PRO A 25 24.59 -7.85 -1.98
N PHE A 26 23.49 -8.58 -2.21
CA PHE A 26 22.19 -8.29 -1.62
C PHE A 26 21.33 -9.54 -1.42
N LEU A 27 20.38 -9.45 -0.49
CA LEU A 27 19.35 -10.46 -0.26
C LEU A 27 18.03 -9.97 -0.85
N LEU A 28 17.33 -10.82 -1.60
CA LEU A 28 16.09 -10.44 -2.27
C LEU A 28 15.01 -9.96 -1.28
N GLU A 29 14.89 -10.65 -0.14
CA GLU A 29 13.94 -10.32 0.93
C GLU A 29 14.13 -8.89 1.50
N ASN A 30 15.36 -8.38 1.51
CA ASN A 30 15.64 -7.04 2.05
C ASN A 30 15.28 -5.91 1.08
N ILE A 31 15.08 -6.21 -0.19
CA ILE A 31 14.81 -5.21 -1.24
C ILE A 31 13.38 -5.30 -1.78
N ILE A 32 12.52 -6.11 -1.17
CA ILE A 32 11.12 -6.21 -1.56
C ILE A 32 10.43 -4.86 -1.30
N LYS A 33 9.83 -4.29 -2.34
CA LYS A 33 9.04 -3.08 -2.23
C LYS A 33 7.93 -3.11 -3.28
N PRO A 34 6.69 -3.44 -2.90
CA PRO A 34 5.56 -3.43 -3.82
C PRO A 34 5.29 -2.01 -4.33
N ASP A 35 4.64 -1.91 -5.49
CA ASP A 35 3.98 -0.68 -5.91
C ASP A 35 2.73 -0.41 -5.06
N PRO A 36 2.16 0.81 -5.07
CA PRO A 36 0.94 1.11 -4.33
C PRO A 36 -0.26 0.29 -4.81
N PRO A 37 -1.21 -0.05 -3.93
CA PRO A 37 -2.50 -0.62 -4.32
C PRO A 37 -3.22 0.25 -5.36
N GLU A 38 -3.97 -0.41 -6.23
CA GLU A 38 -4.72 0.19 -7.33
C GLU A 38 -6.23 0.19 -7.04
N ASP A 39 -6.99 0.94 -7.84
CA ASP A 39 -8.47 0.95 -7.81
C ASP A 39 -9.10 1.16 -6.44
N LEU A 40 -8.51 2.02 -5.59
CA LEU A 40 -9.09 2.35 -4.30
C LEU A 40 -10.46 3.03 -4.48
N ARG A 41 -11.51 2.36 -4.03
CA ARG A 41 -12.90 2.81 -4.03
C ARG A 41 -13.37 3.04 -2.60
N VAL A 42 -14.11 4.13 -2.41
CA VAL A 42 -14.68 4.53 -1.13
C VAL A 42 -16.17 4.72 -1.33
N SER A 43 -16.99 3.90 -0.69
CA SER A 43 -18.44 3.94 -0.83
C SER A 43 -19.15 4.06 0.53
N PRO A 44 -20.26 4.82 0.62
CA PRO A 44 -21.09 4.84 1.82
C PRO A 44 -21.82 3.49 1.98
N VAL A 45 -22.00 3.08 3.23
CA VAL A 45 -22.83 1.91 3.57
C VAL A 45 -24.27 2.40 3.83
N PRO A 46 -25.28 1.97 3.05
CA PRO A 46 -26.66 2.43 3.23
C PRO A 46 -27.19 2.18 4.64
N GLY A 47 -27.79 3.20 5.25
CA GLY A 47 -28.32 3.13 6.62
C GLY A 47 -27.26 3.22 7.73
N GLU A 48 -25.98 3.38 7.38
CA GLU A 48 -24.86 3.35 8.32
C GLU A 48 -24.04 4.65 8.26
N PRO A 49 -24.49 5.73 8.94
CA PRO A 49 -23.95 7.08 8.77
C PRO A 49 -22.54 7.28 9.33
N LYS A 50 -21.96 6.25 9.96
CA LYS A 50 -20.61 6.30 10.56
C LYS A 50 -19.64 5.31 9.90
N LYS A 51 -20.02 4.76 8.73
CA LYS A 51 -19.26 3.74 8.03
C LYS A 51 -18.97 4.12 6.59
N LEU A 52 -17.78 3.76 6.12
CA LEU A 52 -17.39 3.75 4.72
C LEU A 52 -16.82 2.36 4.39
N LEU A 53 -17.26 1.80 3.27
CA LEU A 53 -16.66 0.61 2.68
C LEU A 53 -15.49 1.04 1.79
N LEU A 54 -14.34 0.44 2.04
CA LEU A 54 -13.12 0.62 1.27
C LEU A 54 -12.84 -0.67 0.52
N GLU A 55 -12.56 -0.57 -0.77
CA GLU A 55 -12.20 -1.71 -1.63
C GLU A 55 -11.04 -1.29 -2.52
N TRP A 56 -10.05 -2.17 -2.73
CA TRP A 56 -8.90 -1.90 -3.58
C TRP A 56 -8.40 -3.18 -4.25
N SER A 57 -7.51 -3.02 -5.21
CA SER A 57 -6.83 -4.13 -5.90
C SER A 57 -5.36 -4.20 -5.47
N PRO A 58 -4.74 -5.39 -5.43
CA PRO A 58 -3.28 -5.50 -5.40
C PRO A 58 -2.66 -4.76 -6.61
N PRO A 59 -1.40 -4.31 -6.52
CA PRO A 59 -0.73 -3.65 -7.64
C PRO A 59 -0.60 -4.60 -8.83
N GLY A 60 -0.80 -4.09 -10.06
CA GLY A 60 -0.65 -4.91 -11.27
C GLY A 60 0.77 -5.45 -11.48
N SER A 61 1.77 -4.79 -10.88
CA SER A 61 3.17 -5.24 -10.85
C SER A 61 3.43 -6.39 -9.86
N TRP A 62 2.44 -6.82 -9.09
CA TRP A 62 2.52 -7.93 -8.15
C TRP A 62 1.73 -9.15 -8.67
N PRO A 63 2.28 -9.93 -9.61
CA PRO A 63 1.51 -10.88 -10.43
C PRO A 63 0.99 -12.11 -9.70
N PHE A 64 1.54 -12.43 -8.52
CA PHE A 64 1.26 -13.69 -7.81
C PHE A 64 0.82 -13.46 -6.36
N PRO A 65 -0.25 -12.67 -6.12
CA PRO A 65 -0.70 -12.35 -4.76
C PRO A 65 -1.17 -13.59 -3.98
N GLU A 66 -1.60 -14.65 -4.66
CA GLU A 66 -2.01 -15.91 -4.02
C GLU A 66 -0.84 -16.71 -3.44
N TYR A 67 0.35 -16.58 -4.03
CA TYR A 67 1.57 -17.24 -3.55
C TYR A 67 2.42 -16.35 -2.65
N PHE A 68 2.35 -15.04 -2.89
CA PHE A 68 3.05 -14.00 -2.15
C PHE A 68 2.02 -12.97 -1.68
N PRO A 69 1.26 -13.28 -0.62
CA PRO A 69 0.22 -12.39 -0.13
C PRO A 69 0.79 -11.05 0.32
N LEU A 70 -0.02 -10.01 0.18
CA LEU A 70 0.29 -8.67 0.66
C LEU A 70 -0.58 -8.36 1.88
N LYS A 71 -0.10 -7.41 2.67
CA LYS A 71 -0.86 -6.77 3.73
C LYS A 71 -0.89 -5.26 3.53
N TYR A 72 -1.94 -4.64 4.04
CA TYR A 72 -2.34 -3.29 3.66
C TYR A 72 -2.49 -2.40 4.90
N ARG A 73 -1.86 -1.24 4.87
CA ARG A 73 -2.11 -0.15 5.83
C ARG A 73 -3.03 0.87 5.20
N ILE A 74 -3.94 1.41 6.00
CA ILE A 74 -4.89 2.42 5.57
C ILE A 74 -4.57 3.70 6.33
N ARG A 75 -4.45 4.82 5.63
CA ARG A 75 -4.43 6.14 6.24
C ARG A 75 -5.65 6.93 5.80
N TYR A 76 -6.18 7.73 6.72
CA TYR A 76 -7.33 8.57 6.43
C TYR A 76 -7.30 9.86 7.26
N VAL A 77 -7.91 10.90 6.68
CA VAL A 77 -8.05 12.23 7.28
C VAL A 77 -9.41 12.79 6.90
N ARG A 78 -10.03 13.60 7.75
CA ARG A 78 -11.21 14.38 7.36
C ARG A 78 -10.73 15.63 6.62
N ASP A 79 -11.48 16.11 5.65
CA ASP A 79 -11.13 17.32 4.88
C ASP A 79 -10.77 18.54 5.75
N GLU A 80 -11.48 18.72 6.87
CA GLU A 80 -11.24 19.82 7.82
C GLU A 80 -10.17 19.54 8.89
N ASP A 81 -9.72 18.28 9.02
CA ASP A 81 -8.77 17.87 10.05
C ASP A 81 -7.34 17.88 9.47
N SER A 82 -6.33 18.28 10.27
CA SER A 82 -4.91 18.15 9.89
C SER A 82 -4.27 16.84 10.34
N VAL A 83 -4.96 16.09 11.22
CA VAL A 83 -4.42 14.89 11.85
C VAL A 83 -4.80 13.65 11.04
N THR A 84 -3.80 13.05 10.39
CA THR A 84 -3.96 11.78 9.68
C THR A 84 -3.95 10.62 10.67
N ARG A 85 -4.91 9.70 10.52
CA ARG A 85 -4.98 8.44 11.27
C ARG A 85 -4.49 7.30 10.39
N THR A 86 -3.79 6.33 10.97
CA THR A 86 -3.32 5.14 10.27
C THR A 86 -3.76 3.89 11.03
N ILE A 87 -4.26 2.89 10.31
CA ILE A 87 -4.74 1.61 10.85
C ILE A 87 -4.22 0.43 10.04
N GLY A 88 -4.34 -0.78 10.59
CA GLY A 88 -3.80 -2.02 10.02
C GLY A 88 -2.43 -2.42 10.59
N PRO A 89 -1.72 -3.36 9.94
CA PRO A 89 -2.01 -3.91 8.60
C PRO A 89 -3.18 -4.90 8.57
N TYR A 90 -3.81 -5.04 7.41
CA TYR A 90 -4.88 -6.01 7.11
C TYR A 90 -4.48 -6.88 5.91
N GLU A 91 -4.99 -8.10 5.84
CA GLU A 91 -4.63 -9.08 4.79
C GLU A 91 -5.72 -9.24 3.73
N GLN A 92 -6.74 -8.38 3.78
CA GLN A 92 -7.85 -8.35 2.83
C GLN A 92 -7.75 -7.12 1.94
N THR A 93 -8.40 -7.18 0.79
CA THR A 93 -8.51 -6.09 -0.19
C THR A 93 -9.75 -5.21 0.01
N SER A 94 -10.44 -5.39 1.14
CA SER A 94 -11.59 -4.59 1.54
C SER A 94 -11.58 -4.34 3.03
N TYR A 95 -12.05 -3.18 3.46
CA TYR A 95 -12.17 -2.84 4.87
C TYR A 95 -13.34 -1.88 5.12
N THR A 96 -14.14 -2.14 6.16
CA THR A 96 -15.18 -1.20 6.58
C THR A 96 -14.64 -0.26 7.64
N LEU A 97 -14.40 0.99 7.26
CA LEU A 97 -13.96 2.04 8.16
C LEU A 97 -15.14 2.49 9.03
N THR A 98 -14.99 2.42 10.36
CA THR A 98 -16.04 2.74 11.32
C THR A 98 -15.68 3.96 12.18
N GLY A 99 -16.66 4.48 12.92
CA GLY A 99 -16.45 5.59 13.85
C GLY A 99 -16.19 6.93 13.15
N LEU A 100 -16.65 7.06 11.92
CA LEU A 100 -16.55 8.29 11.13
C LEU A 100 -17.60 9.32 11.59
N ARG A 101 -17.36 10.59 11.26
CA ARG A 101 -18.37 11.63 11.47
C ARG A 101 -19.40 11.55 10.34
N PRO A 102 -20.71 11.48 10.65
CA PRO A 102 -21.75 11.53 9.64
C PRO A 102 -21.66 12.76 8.75
N GLY A 103 -21.85 12.57 7.43
CA GLY A 103 -21.86 13.65 6.45
C GLY A 103 -20.51 14.35 6.20
N ALA A 104 -19.42 13.92 6.86
CA ALA A 104 -18.10 14.52 6.68
C ALA A 104 -17.31 13.85 5.55
N LEU A 105 -16.68 14.65 4.69
CA LEU A 105 -15.79 14.15 3.64
C LEU A 105 -14.48 13.61 4.26
N HIS A 106 -14.13 12.39 3.88
CA HIS A 106 -12.89 11.74 4.28
C HIS A 106 -12.02 11.45 3.07
N HIS A 107 -10.71 11.68 3.19
CA HIS A 107 -9.69 11.30 2.22
C HIS A 107 -8.95 10.06 2.73
N ILE A 108 -8.86 9.02 1.90
CA ILE A 108 -8.30 7.72 2.24
C ILE A 108 -7.21 7.33 1.25
N GLN A 109 -6.14 6.72 1.74
CA GLN A 109 -5.11 6.07 0.94
C GLN A 109 -4.71 4.74 1.56
N VAL A 110 -4.22 3.82 0.74
CA VAL A 110 -3.78 2.49 1.16
C VAL A 110 -2.34 2.26 0.70
N ALA A 111 -1.54 1.57 1.50
CA ALA A 111 -0.19 1.13 1.15
C ALA A 111 -0.06 -0.37 1.37
N ALA A 112 0.66 -1.05 0.47
CA ALA A 112 0.92 -2.48 0.53
C ALA A 112 2.29 -2.77 1.14
N LYS A 113 2.44 -3.95 1.72
CA LYS A 113 3.72 -4.56 2.08
C LYS A 113 3.61 -6.07 1.92
N ASP A 114 4.74 -6.74 1.70
CA ASP A 114 4.80 -8.19 1.78
C ASP A 114 4.27 -8.71 3.14
N PHE A 115 3.49 -9.79 3.09
CA PHE A 115 2.88 -10.41 4.27
C PHE A 115 3.90 -10.78 5.36
N THR A 116 5.09 -11.24 4.96
CA THR A 116 6.15 -11.74 5.85
C THR A 116 6.98 -10.63 6.52
N ASP A 117 6.60 -9.36 6.33
CA ASP A 117 7.31 -8.18 6.85
C ASP A 117 8.68 -7.90 6.23
N TYR A 118 9.10 -8.68 5.24
CA TYR A 118 10.30 -8.38 4.47
C TYR A 118 10.16 -7.06 3.67
N GLY A 119 11.29 -6.41 3.49
CA GLY A 119 11.40 -5.16 2.73
C GLY A 119 10.61 -3.98 3.30
N GLU A 120 10.15 -3.10 2.41
CA GLU A 120 9.49 -1.83 2.75
C GLU A 120 8.00 -1.81 2.37
N PHE A 121 7.26 -0.88 2.97
CA PHE A 121 5.95 -0.50 2.46
C PHE A 121 6.08 0.18 1.09
N SER A 122 5.07 -0.01 0.25
CA SER A 122 4.86 0.79 -0.94
C SER A 122 4.70 2.27 -0.60
N ALA A 123 4.76 3.13 -1.61
CA ALA A 123 4.15 4.45 -1.48
C ALA A 123 2.63 4.31 -1.23
N TRP A 124 2.01 5.39 -0.75
CA TRP A 124 0.56 5.44 -0.61
C TRP A 124 -0.11 5.48 -1.99
N SER A 125 -1.25 4.81 -2.13
CA SER A 125 -2.09 4.83 -3.32
C SER A 125 -2.51 6.26 -3.68
N LEU A 126 -3.09 6.44 -4.87
CA LEU A 126 -3.83 7.67 -5.15
C LEU A 126 -4.93 7.87 -4.09
N PRO A 127 -5.16 9.12 -3.65
CA PRO A 127 -6.21 9.41 -2.69
C PRO A 127 -7.58 9.16 -3.30
N ALA A 128 -8.43 8.50 -2.53
CA ALA A 128 -9.85 8.37 -2.83
C ALA A 128 -10.64 9.01 -1.69
N SER A 129 -11.78 9.61 -2.03
CA SER A 129 -12.58 10.37 -1.06
C SER A 129 -14.00 9.84 -1.03
N GLY A 130 -14.63 9.92 0.13
CA GLY A 130 -16.02 9.53 0.29
C GLY A 130 -16.65 10.14 1.53
N THR A 131 -17.97 10.27 1.48
CA THR A 131 -18.79 10.80 2.56
C THR A 131 -19.68 9.68 3.09
N PRO A 132 -19.73 9.42 4.41
CA PRO A 132 -20.63 8.43 5.00
C PRO A 132 -22.10 8.72 4.67
N TRP A 133 -22.94 7.70 4.73
CA TRP A 133 -24.36 7.81 4.41
C TRP A 133 -25.05 8.93 5.19
N THR A 134 -25.83 9.74 4.49
CA THR A 134 -26.73 10.73 5.08
C THR A 134 -28.16 10.26 4.89
N GLU A 135 -28.99 10.34 5.92
CA GLU A 135 -30.43 10.13 5.75
C GLU A 135 -30.99 11.19 4.78
N PRO A 136 -31.93 10.83 3.90
CA PRO A 136 -32.59 11.76 2.98
C PRO A 136 -33.38 12.87 3.70
#